data_AF-A0A2E0SJT5-F1
#
_entry.id   AF-A0A2E0SJT5-F1
#
_cell.length_a   1.000
_cell.length_b   1.000
_cell.length_c   1.000
_cell.angle_alpha   90.00
_cell.angle_beta   90.00
_cell.angle_gamma   90.00
#
_symmetry.space_group_name_H-M   'P 1'
#
loop_
_entity.id
_entity.type
_entity.pdbx_description
1 polymer ?
#
loop_
_entity_poly.entity_id
_entity_poly.type
_entity_poly.pdbx_seq_one_letter_code
_entity_poly.pdbx_strand_id
1 'polypeptide(L)'
;MAGKKLTVVISQAQGKHPVRSKLEEGIAAALLMDPQVSVSLVPHLYDMSADHTGLVFLRSLQGPFVILGWQYPRALHWTLDRQQIRGRIGVTELIEEADEDEEIEEPAQNNVDPAAIPNRSIYCIDMRVSSNPQDYVDEVHRIYDEENQQIVQLSFGSMSNGASNGSATNGASAHSPSHNGTKPNGSTNGKSTNGNNGLAFDLTQYILNPGGKENVSVKEEIEQFKTAQGPIKRRWYPVIDYSRCTNCMECIDFCLFGVYGVDNLDRILVEEQDNCKKGCPACSRVCPENAIIFPGHKTPAIAGADGEVAGLKIDLSKLFGGGDGDGVDLAVRERDAELMADGRDMVGKTIGLADRHNSTKRCRGERDELDDLMDELDSLGI
;
A
#
# COMPACT_ATOMS: atom_id res chain seq x y z
N MET A 1 -26.30 -19.31 -31.62
CA MET A 1 -25.51 -18.16 -31.15
C MET A 1 -24.49 -18.72 -30.18
N ALA A 2 -23.22 -18.85 -30.57
CA ALA A 2 -22.20 -19.31 -29.62
C ALA A 2 -22.10 -18.24 -28.53
N GLY A 3 -22.37 -18.62 -27.27
CA GLY A 3 -22.28 -17.70 -26.13
C GLY A 3 -20.88 -17.09 -26.08
N LYS A 4 -20.81 -15.78 -25.79
CA LYS A 4 -19.53 -15.07 -25.65
C LYS A 4 -18.81 -15.64 -24.43
N LYS A 5 -17.70 -16.35 -24.66
CA LYS A 5 -16.91 -16.92 -23.57
C LYS A 5 -16.09 -15.85 -22.86
N LEU A 6 -16.05 -15.89 -21.54
CA LEU A 6 -15.15 -15.04 -20.75
C LEU A 6 -13.76 -15.67 -20.75
N THR A 7 -12.72 -14.88 -21.04
CA THR A 7 -11.35 -15.36 -20.97
C THR A 7 -10.82 -15.18 -19.56
N VAL A 8 -10.28 -16.25 -18.98
CA VAL A 8 -9.68 -16.27 -17.65
C VAL A 8 -8.21 -16.63 -17.80
N VAL A 9 -7.34 -15.76 -17.30
CA VAL A 9 -5.89 -15.94 -17.35
C VAL A 9 -5.35 -16.15 -15.96
N ILE A 10 -4.64 -17.25 -15.74
CA ILE A 10 -3.99 -17.56 -14.47
C ILE A 10 -2.50 -17.27 -14.61
N SER A 11 -2.03 -16.24 -13.91
CA SER A 11 -0.62 -15.91 -13.75
C SER A 11 -0.01 -16.78 -12.65
N GLN A 12 0.80 -17.74 -13.05
CA GLN A 12 1.42 -18.71 -12.13
C GLN A 12 2.31 -18.05 -11.07
N ALA A 13 2.46 -18.71 -9.92
CA ALA A 13 3.38 -18.31 -8.87
C ALA A 13 4.85 -18.41 -9.32
N GLN A 14 5.70 -17.56 -8.75
CA GLN A 14 7.15 -17.71 -8.89
C GLN A 14 7.64 -18.96 -8.14
N GLY A 15 8.46 -19.78 -8.81
CA GLY A 15 9.08 -20.97 -8.25
C GLY A 15 8.16 -22.18 -8.11
N LYS A 16 8.65 -23.24 -7.44
CA LYS A 16 7.94 -24.52 -7.28
C LYS A 16 7.33 -24.64 -5.89
N HIS A 17 6.24 -23.93 -5.63
CA HIS A 17 5.55 -24.01 -4.33
C HIS A 17 4.32 -24.94 -4.41
N PRO A 18 4.33 -26.11 -3.75
CA PRO A 18 3.32 -27.16 -3.98
C PRO A 18 1.90 -26.74 -3.58
N VAL A 19 1.75 -25.85 -2.59
CA VAL A 19 0.42 -25.34 -2.19
C VAL A 19 -0.16 -24.40 -3.25
N ARG A 20 0.69 -23.58 -3.89
CA ARG A 20 0.25 -22.60 -4.89
C ARG A 20 -0.10 -23.30 -6.20
N SER A 21 0.75 -24.22 -6.63
CA SER A 21 0.49 -25.07 -7.80
C SER A 21 -0.80 -25.88 -7.64
N LYS A 22 -1.08 -26.43 -6.45
CA LYS A 22 -2.36 -27.12 -6.18
C LYS A 22 -3.58 -26.21 -6.32
N LEU A 23 -3.49 -24.96 -5.87
CA LEU A 23 -4.58 -24.00 -6.00
C LEU A 23 -4.78 -23.61 -7.47
N GLU A 24 -3.70 -23.30 -8.19
CA GLU A 24 -3.72 -22.99 -9.63
C GLU A 24 -4.30 -24.14 -10.45
N GLU A 25 -3.85 -25.37 -10.20
CA GLU A 25 -4.35 -26.59 -10.84
C GLU A 25 -5.82 -26.82 -10.50
N GLY A 26 -6.24 -26.60 -9.25
CA GLY A 26 -7.62 -26.73 -8.81
C GLY A 26 -8.56 -25.78 -9.55
N ILE A 27 -8.20 -24.49 -9.63
CA ILE A 27 -8.98 -23.47 -10.34
C ILE A 27 -8.99 -23.77 -11.84
N ALA A 28 -7.83 -24.07 -12.43
CA ALA A 28 -7.73 -24.39 -13.85
C ALA A 28 -8.57 -25.62 -14.21
N ALA A 29 -8.51 -26.69 -13.41
CA ALA A 29 -9.28 -27.91 -13.65
C ALA A 29 -10.79 -27.68 -13.58
N ALA A 30 -11.25 -26.89 -12.61
CA ALA A 30 -12.66 -26.54 -12.46
C ALA A 30 -13.17 -25.73 -13.67
N LEU A 31 -12.43 -24.68 -14.06
CA LEU A 31 -12.83 -23.78 -15.16
C LEU A 31 -12.64 -24.39 -16.56
N LEU A 32 -11.76 -25.39 -16.73
CA LEU A 32 -11.52 -26.02 -18.04
C LEU A 32 -12.69 -26.89 -18.51
N MET A 33 -13.51 -27.38 -17.58
CA MET A 33 -14.72 -28.14 -17.88
C MET A 33 -15.93 -27.24 -18.17
N ASP A 34 -15.83 -25.96 -17.87
CA ASP A 34 -16.93 -25.01 -18.01
C ASP A 34 -17.07 -24.53 -19.47
N PRO A 35 -18.24 -24.72 -20.13
CA PRO A 35 -18.47 -24.21 -21.48
C PRO A 35 -18.49 -22.67 -21.59
N GLN A 36 -18.73 -21.95 -20.48
CA GLN A 36 -18.88 -20.49 -20.43
C GLN A 36 -17.54 -19.74 -20.44
N VAL A 37 -16.46 -20.40 -20.04
CA VAL A 37 -15.15 -19.79 -19.81
C VAL A 37 -14.09 -20.37 -20.76
N SER A 38 -13.04 -19.60 -21.01
CA SER A 38 -11.82 -20.05 -21.69
C SER A 38 -10.62 -19.77 -20.79
N VAL A 39 -9.95 -20.82 -20.31
CA VAL A 39 -8.81 -20.72 -19.40
C VAL A 39 -7.49 -20.68 -20.18
N SER A 40 -6.58 -19.80 -19.77
CA SER A 40 -5.20 -19.76 -20.26
C SER A 40 -4.23 -19.62 -19.09
N LEU A 41 -3.09 -20.32 -19.16
CA LEU A 41 -2.03 -20.24 -18.17
C LEU A 41 -0.87 -19.42 -18.75
N VAL A 42 -0.39 -18.45 -17.98
CA VAL A 42 0.80 -17.67 -18.30
C VAL A 42 1.80 -17.74 -17.15
N PRO A 43 3.12 -17.61 -17.44
CA PRO A 43 4.09 -17.39 -16.38
C PRO A 43 3.75 -16.16 -15.55
N HIS A 44 4.39 -16.04 -14.39
CA HIS A 44 4.24 -14.88 -13.53
C HIS A 44 4.45 -13.57 -14.32
N LEU A 45 3.55 -12.60 -14.14
CA LEU A 45 3.55 -11.35 -14.92
C LEU A 45 4.90 -10.60 -14.93
N TYR A 46 5.65 -10.64 -13.83
CA TYR A 46 6.97 -9.98 -13.73
C TYR A 46 8.10 -10.73 -14.45
N ASP A 47 7.91 -12.01 -14.73
CA ASP A 47 8.95 -12.87 -15.28
C ASP A 47 8.86 -12.95 -16.82
N MET A 48 7.81 -12.36 -17.40
CA MET A 48 7.61 -12.29 -18.84
C MET A 48 8.35 -11.09 -19.43
N SER A 49 9.29 -11.36 -20.34
CA SER A 49 9.89 -10.33 -21.19
C SER A 49 8.86 -9.73 -22.16
N ALA A 50 9.12 -8.54 -22.70
CA ALA A 50 8.19 -7.81 -23.56
C ALA A 50 7.72 -8.58 -24.82
N ASP A 51 8.53 -9.54 -25.29
CA ASP A 51 8.29 -10.39 -26.46
C ASP A 51 7.76 -11.79 -26.09
N HIS A 52 7.51 -12.05 -24.80
CA HIS A 52 7.02 -13.34 -24.35
C HIS A 52 5.63 -13.65 -24.94
N THR A 53 5.41 -14.90 -25.36
CA THR A 53 4.17 -15.35 -26.02
C THR A 53 2.92 -15.10 -25.16
N GLY A 54 3.05 -15.17 -23.83
CA GLY A 54 1.98 -14.85 -22.88
C GLY A 54 1.55 -13.38 -22.93
N LEU A 55 2.47 -12.43 -23.09
CA LEU A 55 2.13 -11.01 -23.27
C LEU A 55 1.53 -10.74 -24.65
N VAL A 56 2.02 -11.40 -25.69
CA VAL A 56 1.42 -11.32 -27.04
C VAL A 56 -0.03 -11.80 -27.00
N PHE A 57 -0.30 -12.92 -26.32
CA PHE A 57 -1.66 -13.42 -26.08
C PHE A 57 -2.51 -12.39 -25.33
N LEU A 58 -2.05 -11.87 -24.19
CA LEU A 58 -2.79 -10.86 -23.41
C LEU A 58 -3.09 -9.59 -24.20
N ARG A 59 -2.14 -9.10 -25.01
CA ARG A 59 -2.35 -7.95 -25.91
C ARG A 59 -3.42 -8.22 -26.97
N SER A 60 -3.55 -9.47 -27.43
CA SER A 60 -4.54 -9.86 -28.45
C SER A 60 -5.98 -9.93 -27.94
N LEU A 61 -6.20 -9.96 -26.62
CA LEU A 61 -7.54 -10.08 -26.03
C LEU A 61 -8.36 -8.80 -26.23
N GLN A 62 -9.33 -8.78 -27.12
CA GLN A 62 -10.11 -7.56 -27.39
C GLN A 62 -11.29 -7.35 -26.43
N GLY A 63 -11.76 -8.42 -25.78
CA GLY A 63 -12.91 -8.41 -24.88
C GLY A 63 -12.54 -8.25 -23.40
N PRO A 64 -13.55 -8.24 -22.52
CA PRO A 64 -13.33 -8.32 -21.08
C PRO A 64 -12.66 -9.65 -20.74
N PHE A 65 -11.76 -9.62 -19.75
CA PHE A 65 -11.09 -10.82 -19.26
C PHE A 65 -10.78 -10.70 -17.77
N VAL A 66 -10.64 -11.87 -17.15
CA VAL A 66 -10.23 -12.01 -15.75
C VAL A 66 -8.76 -12.40 -15.72
N ILE A 67 -8.00 -11.78 -14.82
CA ILE A 67 -6.65 -12.20 -14.49
C ILE A 67 -6.56 -12.58 -13.02
N LEU A 68 -6.22 -13.83 -12.75
CA LEU A 68 -5.88 -14.33 -11.43
C LEU A 68 -4.37 -14.31 -11.27
N GLY A 69 -3.87 -13.76 -10.17
CA GLY A 69 -2.44 -13.79 -9.88
C GLY A 69 -2.14 -13.65 -8.40
N TRP A 70 -0.86 -13.81 -8.07
CA TRP A 70 -0.36 -13.79 -6.69
C TRP A 70 0.06 -12.39 -6.21
N GLN A 71 -0.49 -11.34 -6.83
CA GLN A 71 -0.23 -9.94 -6.52
C GLN A 71 -1.55 -9.23 -6.22
N TYR A 72 -1.47 -8.13 -5.47
CA TYR A 72 -2.63 -7.27 -5.19
C TYR A 72 -3.31 -6.82 -6.49
N PRO A 73 -4.66 -6.63 -6.50
CA PRO A 73 -5.40 -6.27 -7.71
C PRO A 73 -4.85 -5.02 -8.42
N ARG A 74 -4.45 -4.00 -7.65
CA ARG A 74 -3.83 -2.79 -8.18
C ARG A 74 -2.50 -3.08 -8.88
N ALA A 75 -1.66 -3.94 -8.29
CA ALA A 75 -0.38 -4.33 -8.88
C ALA A 75 -0.60 -5.11 -10.19
N LEU A 76 -1.55 -6.05 -10.23
CA LEU A 76 -1.96 -6.76 -11.45
C LEU A 76 -2.31 -5.78 -12.57
N HIS A 77 -3.20 -4.82 -12.28
CA HIS A 77 -3.67 -3.84 -13.25
C HIS A 77 -2.53 -2.96 -13.80
N TRP A 78 -1.72 -2.35 -12.92
CA TRP A 78 -0.63 -1.46 -13.36
C TRP A 78 0.50 -2.20 -14.09
N THR A 79 0.70 -3.48 -13.79
CA THR A 79 1.65 -4.33 -14.51
C THR A 79 1.20 -4.55 -15.95
N LEU A 80 -0.08 -4.82 -16.15
CA LEU A 80 -0.68 -4.94 -17.49
C LEU A 80 -0.63 -3.61 -18.24
N ASP A 81 -0.94 -2.49 -17.57
CA ASP A 81 -0.91 -1.16 -18.17
C ASP A 81 0.50 -0.79 -18.69
N ARG A 82 1.55 -1.04 -17.88
CA ARG A 82 2.96 -0.86 -18.29
C ARG A 82 3.32 -1.67 -19.53
N GLN A 83 2.75 -2.87 -19.69
CA GLN A 83 2.94 -3.74 -20.85
C GLN A 83 2.04 -3.39 -22.05
N GLN A 84 1.37 -2.23 -22.00
CA GLN A 84 0.40 -1.72 -23.00
C GLN A 84 -0.88 -2.56 -23.10
N ILE A 85 -1.23 -3.30 -22.05
CA ILE A 85 -2.49 -4.05 -21.94
C ILE A 85 -3.46 -3.19 -21.12
N ARG A 86 -4.01 -2.16 -21.77
CA ARG A 86 -4.89 -1.17 -21.11
C ARG A 86 -6.34 -1.64 -21.04
N GLY A 87 -7.09 -1.20 -20.04
CA GLY A 87 -8.52 -1.47 -19.90
C GLY A 87 -9.08 -0.78 -18.68
N ARG A 88 -10.40 -0.81 -18.51
CA ARG A 88 -11.05 -0.32 -17.29
C ARG A 88 -10.89 -1.35 -16.18
N ILE A 89 -10.71 -0.91 -14.94
CA ILE A 89 -10.69 -1.79 -13.79
C ILE A 89 -12.11 -2.35 -13.60
N GLY A 90 -12.25 -3.67 -13.64
CA GLY A 90 -13.49 -4.37 -13.29
C GLY A 90 -13.64 -4.49 -11.77
N VAL A 91 -14.87 -4.59 -11.29
CA VAL A 91 -15.17 -4.75 -9.87
C VAL A 91 -15.09 -6.23 -9.51
N THR A 92 -14.29 -6.54 -8.47
CA THR A 92 -14.14 -7.90 -7.92
C THR A 92 -14.76 -7.91 -6.53
N GLU A 93 -15.65 -8.87 -6.24
CA GLU A 93 -16.29 -9.02 -4.92
C GLU A 93 -15.51 -9.96 -3.99
N LEU A 94 -14.65 -10.82 -4.56
CA LEU A 94 -13.72 -11.64 -3.80
C LEU A 94 -12.55 -10.78 -3.29
N ILE A 95 -12.78 -10.09 -2.19
CA ILE A 95 -11.81 -9.27 -1.47
C ILE A 95 -11.45 -10.01 -0.17
N GLU A 96 -10.23 -9.83 0.36
CA GLU A 96 -9.95 -10.26 1.74
C GLU A 96 -11.02 -9.64 2.65
N GLU A 97 -11.54 -10.40 3.62
CA GLU A 97 -12.37 -9.85 4.71
C GLU A 97 -11.50 -8.84 5.48
N ALA A 98 -11.36 -7.63 4.93
CA ALA A 98 -10.83 -6.49 5.63
C ALA A 98 -11.85 -6.17 6.72
N ASP A 99 -11.36 -5.96 7.94
CA ASP A 99 -12.14 -5.42 9.04
C ASP A 99 -12.99 -4.25 8.49
N GLU A 100 -14.29 -4.18 8.83
CA GLU A 100 -15.31 -3.24 8.28
C GLU A 100 -14.95 -1.72 8.39
N ASP A 101 -13.74 -1.40 8.86
CA ASP A 101 -13.20 -0.07 9.13
C ASP A 101 -12.24 0.46 8.04
N GLU A 102 -11.87 -0.32 7.02
CA GLU A 102 -11.13 0.22 5.85
C GLU A 102 -12.10 0.90 4.87
N GLU A 103 -12.24 2.22 4.98
CA GLU A 103 -12.81 3.05 3.92
C GLU A 103 -12.07 2.77 2.61
N ILE A 104 -12.73 2.06 1.68
CA ILE A 104 -12.23 1.88 0.32
C ILE A 104 -12.21 3.27 -0.32
N GLU A 105 -11.06 3.93 -0.30
CA GLU A 105 -10.84 5.15 -1.07
C GLU A 105 -11.17 4.85 -2.53
N GLU A 106 -12.21 5.48 -3.07
CA GLU A 106 -12.48 5.44 -4.51
C GLU A 106 -11.18 5.85 -5.24
N PRO A 107 -10.72 5.07 -6.23
CA PRO A 107 -9.43 5.34 -6.85
C PRO A 107 -9.47 6.75 -7.45
N ALA A 108 -8.58 7.61 -6.96
CA ALA A 108 -8.33 8.91 -7.56
C ALA A 108 -8.23 8.74 -9.08
N GLN A 109 -9.14 9.40 -9.80
CA GLN A 109 -9.11 9.48 -11.25
C GLN A 109 -7.83 10.24 -11.63
N ASN A 110 -6.73 9.50 -11.73
CA ASN A 110 -5.51 10.02 -12.30
C ASN A 110 -5.88 10.54 -13.70
N ASN A 111 -5.43 11.75 -14.01
CA ASN A 111 -5.54 12.38 -15.33
C ASN A 111 -4.78 11.54 -16.37
N VAL A 112 -5.35 10.40 -16.75
CA VAL A 112 -4.93 9.57 -17.87
C VAL A 112 -5.77 10.02 -19.05
N ASP A 113 -5.12 10.41 -20.15
CA ASP A 113 -5.81 10.82 -21.37
C ASP A 113 -6.88 9.79 -21.76
N PRO A 114 -8.18 10.15 -21.68
CA PRO A 114 -9.28 9.19 -21.87
C PRO A 114 -9.36 8.64 -23.30
N ALA A 115 -8.59 9.21 -24.23
CA ALA A 115 -8.56 8.84 -25.63
C ALA A 115 -7.81 7.52 -25.93
N ALA A 116 -7.06 6.94 -24.97
CA ALA A 116 -6.20 5.79 -25.22
C ALA A 116 -6.61 4.48 -24.50
N ILE A 117 -7.72 4.45 -23.74
CA ILE A 117 -8.15 3.26 -22.99
C ILE A 117 -9.17 2.47 -23.82
N PRO A 118 -8.89 1.20 -24.21
CA PRO A 118 -9.85 0.35 -24.90
C PRO A 118 -11.12 0.15 -24.07
N ASN A 119 -12.28 0.06 -24.72
CA ASN A 119 -13.56 -0.25 -24.07
C ASN A 119 -13.66 -1.74 -23.70
N ARG A 120 -12.80 -2.19 -22.77
CA ARG A 120 -12.80 -3.53 -22.18
C ARG A 120 -12.52 -3.45 -20.69
N SER A 121 -13.15 -4.31 -19.91
CA SER A 121 -12.93 -4.45 -18.46
C SER A 121 -11.84 -5.49 -18.19
N ILE A 122 -10.94 -5.21 -17.25
CA ILE A 122 -9.92 -6.13 -16.75
C ILE A 122 -10.23 -6.38 -15.28
N TYR A 123 -10.66 -7.59 -14.97
CA TYR A 123 -10.96 -8.02 -13.60
C TYR A 123 -9.70 -8.63 -12.99
N CYS A 124 -9.16 -8.01 -11.95
CA CYS A 124 -7.96 -8.47 -11.26
C CYS A 124 -8.35 -9.16 -9.96
N ILE A 125 -8.04 -10.45 -9.84
CA ILE A 125 -8.34 -11.26 -8.66
C ILE A 125 -7.04 -11.71 -8.00
N ASP A 126 -6.93 -11.46 -6.70
CA ASP A 126 -5.78 -11.87 -5.90
C ASP A 126 -5.96 -13.29 -5.36
N MET A 127 -5.08 -14.19 -5.77
CA MET A 127 -5.09 -15.60 -5.36
C MET A 127 -4.63 -15.85 -3.92
N ARG A 128 -4.30 -14.80 -3.17
CA ARG A 128 -3.96 -14.89 -1.75
C ARG A 128 -5.18 -14.82 -0.82
N VAL A 129 -6.31 -14.31 -1.33
CA VAL A 129 -7.54 -14.04 -0.57
C VAL A 129 -8.12 -15.32 0.04
N SER A 130 -8.19 -16.40 -0.74
CA SER A 130 -8.73 -17.69 -0.30
C SER A 130 -7.81 -18.86 -0.64
N SER A 131 -7.83 -19.89 0.21
CA SER A 131 -7.19 -21.18 -0.06
C SER A 131 -8.10 -22.18 -0.80
N ASN A 132 -9.38 -21.86 -0.97
CA ASN A 132 -10.35 -22.73 -1.63
C ASN A 132 -10.45 -22.38 -3.13
N PRO A 133 -10.21 -23.33 -4.06
CA PRO A 133 -10.38 -23.09 -5.49
C PRO A 133 -11.79 -22.64 -5.88
N GLN A 134 -12.82 -23.08 -5.15
CA GLN A 134 -14.22 -22.83 -5.53
C GLN A 134 -14.60 -21.36 -5.43
N ASP A 135 -14.07 -20.63 -4.46
CA ASP A 135 -14.39 -19.21 -4.25
C ASP A 135 -14.00 -18.36 -5.49
N TYR A 136 -12.88 -18.72 -6.14
CA TYR A 136 -12.44 -18.09 -7.39
C TYR A 136 -13.31 -18.46 -8.58
N VAL A 137 -13.81 -19.70 -8.62
CA VAL A 137 -14.71 -20.18 -9.68
C VAL A 137 -16.05 -19.46 -9.57
N ASP A 138 -16.58 -19.34 -8.35
CA ASP A 138 -17.84 -18.65 -8.08
C ASP A 138 -17.74 -17.16 -8.47
N GLU A 139 -16.63 -16.50 -8.15
CA GLU A 139 -16.39 -15.11 -8.56
C GLU A 139 -16.26 -14.95 -10.09
N VAL A 140 -15.60 -15.89 -10.77
CA VAL A 140 -15.52 -15.89 -12.23
C VAL A 140 -16.91 -16.05 -12.87
N HIS A 141 -17.77 -16.90 -12.31
CA HIS A 141 -19.15 -17.05 -12.78
C HIS A 141 -19.98 -15.79 -12.54
N ARG A 142 -19.84 -15.14 -11.38
CA ARG A 142 -20.46 -13.84 -11.09
C ARG A 142 -20.08 -12.79 -12.13
N ILE A 143 -18.78 -12.66 -12.43
CA ILE A 143 -18.27 -11.73 -13.45
C ILE A 143 -18.79 -12.09 -14.84
N TYR A 144 -18.87 -13.38 -15.19
CA TYR A 144 -19.44 -13.82 -16.46
C TYR A 144 -20.91 -13.41 -16.59
N ASP A 145 -21.70 -13.55 -15.53
CA ASP A 145 -23.11 -13.16 -15.52
C ASP A 145 -23.25 -11.64 -15.60
N GLU A 146 -22.41 -10.86 -14.90
CA GLU A 146 -22.38 -9.40 -14.97
C GLU A 146 -22.08 -8.89 -16.39
N GLU A 147 -21.07 -9.45 -17.06
CA GLU A 147 -20.67 -9.05 -18.43
C GLU A 147 -21.66 -9.53 -19.51
N ASN A 148 -22.43 -10.60 -19.26
CA ASN A 148 -23.44 -11.11 -20.19
C ASN A 148 -24.86 -10.60 -19.93
N GLN A 149 -25.12 -9.99 -18.78
CA GLN A 149 -26.38 -9.29 -18.55
C GLN A 149 -26.43 -8.10 -19.51
N GLN A 150 -27.24 -8.25 -20.56
CA GLN A 150 -27.60 -7.17 -21.46
C GLN A 150 -28.13 -6.01 -20.62
N ILE A 151 -27.39 -4.90 -20.63
CA ILE A 151 -27.92 -3.61 -20.21
C ILE A 151 -29.17 -3.37 -21.06
N VAL A 152 -30.35 -3.58 -20.47
CA VAL A 152 -31.59 -3.03 -21.00
C VAL A 152 -31.36 -1.53 -20.94
N GLN A 153 -31.00 -0.97 -22.09
CA GLN A 153 -30.94 0.47 -22.29
C GLN A 153 -32.35 0.95 -21.98
N LEU A 154 -32.55 1.49 -20.77
CA LEU A 154 -33.75 2.25 -20.43
C LEU A 154 -33.76 3.42 -21.39
N SER A 155 -34.41 3.20 -22.53
CA SER A 155 -34.76 4.21 -23.51
C SER A 155 -35.75 5.12 -22.80
N PHE A 156 -35.24 6.05 -22.00
CA PHE A 156 -35.99 7.19 -21.54
C PHE A 156 -36.35 7.97 -22.80
N GLY A 157 -37.62 7.91 -23.19
CA GLY A 157 -38.13 8.48 -24.42
C GLY A 157 -37.70 9.93 -24.55
N SER A 158 -36.87 10.18 -25.57
CA SER A 158 -36.65 11.50 -26.13
C SER A 158 -37.98 12.01 -26.68
N MET A 159 -38.73 12.79 -25.88
CA MET A 159 -39.71 13.71 -26.42
C MET A 159 -38.94 14.91 -26.98
N SER A 160 -38.76 14.86 -28.30
CA SER A 160 -38.53 15.97 -29.22
C SER A 160 -38.68 17.37 -28.63
N ASN A 161 -37.57 18.06 -28.40
CA ASN A 161 -37.52 19.52 -28.41
C ASN A 161 -37.04 19.99 -29.79
N GLY A 162 -37.97 19.96 -30.75
CA GLY A 162 -37.87 20.74 -31.97
C GLY A 162 -38.23 22.18 -31.66
N ALA A 163 -37.22 23.05 -31.60
CA ALA A 163 -37.42 24.49 -31.59
C ALA A 163 -38.02 24.89 -32.95
N SER A 164 -39.33 25.17 -32.97
CA SER A 164 -39.98 25.90 -34.04
C SER A 164 -40.36 27.29 -33.52
N ASN A 165 -39.85 28.31 -34.21
CA ASN A 165 -40.32 29.68 -34.11
C ASN A 165 -41.79 29.72 -34.52
N GLY A 166 -42.66 30.19 -33.63
CA GLY A 166 -44.08 30.40 -33.88
C GLY A 166 -44.53 31.72 -33.26
N SER A 167 -44.53 32.76 -34.10
CA SER A 167 -45.01 34.11 -33.81
C SER A 167 -46.52 34.13 -33.56
N ALA A 168 -46.91 34.91 -32.55
CA ALA A 168 -48.13 35.72 -32.41
C ALA A 168 -49.51 35.10 -32.74
N THR A 169 -50.46 35.16 -31.80
CA THR A 169 -51.47 36.24 -31.70
C THR A 169 -52.54 35.94 -30.62
N ASN A 170 -52.89 37.00 -29.87
CA ASN A 170 -54.20 37.38 -29.28
C ASN A 170 -55.01 36.32 -28.49
N GLY A 171 -55.52 36.55 -27.27
CA GLY A 171 -55.70 37.74 -26.47
C GLY A 171 -56.70 37.46 -25.32
N ALA A 172 -56.88 38.46 -24.45
CA ALA A 172 -57.98 38.66 -23.50
C ALA A 172 -58.07 37.75 -22.26
N SER A 173 -57.57 38.23 -21.12
CA SER A 173 -58.39 38.98 -20.15
C SER A 173 -57.72 38.99 -18.77
N ALA A 174 -57.35 40.20 -18.34
CA ALA A 174 -57.07 40.52 -16.95
C ALA A 174 -58.36 40.44 -16.12
N HIS A 175 -58.26 40.08 -14.84
CA HIS A 175 -58.91 40.76 -13.70
C HIS A 175 -58.20 40.35 -12.39
N SER A 176 -57.53 41.33 -11.78
CA SER A 176 -57.04 41.42 -10.39
C SER A 176 -58.25 41.52 -9.40
N PRO A 177 -58.14 41.55 -8.03
CA PRO A 177 -57.04 42.19 -7.26
C PRO A 177 -56.66 41.67 -5.84
N SER A 178 -55.45 42.09 -5.44
CA SER A 178 -55.04 42.69 -4.14
C SER A 178 -55.40 42.05 -2.79
N HIS A 179 -54.40 41.69 -1.96
CA HIS A 179 -53.90 42.50 -0.82
C HIS A 179 -52.95 41.72 0.13
N ASN A 180 -51.87 42.41 0.56
CA ASN A 180 -51.11 42.42 1.84
C ASN A 180 -50.86 41.12 2.65
N GLY A 181 -49.67 40.83 3.19
CA GLY A 181 -48.38 41.53 3.25
C GLY A 181 -47.40 40.86 4.24
N THR A 182 -46.13 41.29 4.21
CA THR A 182 -45.14 41.33 5.33
C THR A 182 -44.62 39.96 5.84
N LYS A 183 -43.33 39.56 5.87
CA LYS A 183 -42.03 40.18 6.25
C LYS A 183 -40.87 39.20 5.83
N PRO A 184 -39.58 39.60 5.94
CA PRO A 184 -38.43 38.90 5.37
C PRO A 184 -37.65 38.02 6.37
N ASN A 185 -36.88 37.05 5.86
CA ASN A 185 -35.60 36.55 6.38
C ASN A 185 -35.06 35.55 5.35
N GLY A 186 -33.80 35.57 4.92
CA GLY A 186 -32.61 35.59 5.77
C GLY A 186 -32.03 34.17 5.74
N SER A 187 -31.11 33.94 4.81
CA SER A 187 -30.37 32.70 4.58
C SER A 187 -29.65 32.21 5.85
N THR A 188 -29.72 30.90 6.16
CA THR A 188 -28.55 30.01 6.37
C THR A 188 -28.96 28.58 6.76
N ASN A 189 -28.32 27.62 6.09
CA ASN A 189 -27.96 26.25 6.50
C ASN A 189 -29.04 25.27 7.00
N GLY A 190 -29.66 24.58 6.05
CA GLY A 190 -30.27 23.26 6.27
C GLY A 190 -29.21 22.16 6.24
N LYS A 191 -28.96 21.57 7.40
CA LYS A 191 -28.12 20.41 7.65
C LYS A 191 -28.87 19.17 7.14
N SER A 192 -28.36 18.52 6.10
CA SER A 192 -28.86 17.22 5.64
C SER A 192 -28.49 16.17 6.68
N THR A 193 -29.51 15.54 7.25
CA THR A 193 -29.40 14.37 8.11
C THR A 193 -29.14 13.15 7.24
N ASN A 194 -27.90 12.64 7.25
CA ASN A 194 -27.63 11.27 6.82
C ASN A 194 -27.65 10.38 8.07
N GLY A 195 -28.45 9.33 8.03
CA GLY A 195 -28.72 8.47 9.16
C GLY A 195 -27.58 7.50 9.42
N ASN A 196 -26.92 7.66 10.57
CA ASN A 196 -26.21 6.59 11.24
C ASN A 196 -27.03 6.16 12.46
N ASN A 197 -27.72 5.02 12.34
CA ASN A 197 -28.11 4.23 13.51
C ASN A 197 -26.92 3.31 13.89
N GLY A 198 -25.80 3.94 14.24
CA GLY A 198 -24.72 3.31 14.98
C GLY A 198 -24.65 4.03 16.32
N LEU A 199 -24.67 3.28 17.42
CA LEU A 199 -24.62 3.83 18.77
C LEU A 199 -23.29 4.57 18.98
N ALA A 200 -23.25 5.84 18.57
CA ALA A 200 -22.15 6.73 18.84
C ALA A 200 -22.11 6.97 20.34
N PHE A 201 -21.14 6.34 21.02
CA PHE A 201 -20.75 6.77 22.35
C PHE A 201 -20.15 8.18 22.21
N ASP A 202 -21.01 9.19 22.37
CA ASP A 202 -20.64 10.59 22.27
C ASP A 202 -19.80 10.98 23.50
N LEU A 203 -18.47 10.87 23.36
CA LEU A 203 -17.49 11.24 24.38
C LEU A 203 -17.67 12.70 24.85
N THR A 204 -18.21 13.56 23.99
CA THR A 204 -18.50 14.96 24.28
C THR A 204 -19.64 15.13 25.28
N GLN A 205 -20.67 14.26 25.25
CA GLN A 205 -21.75 14.26 26.23
C GLN A 205 -21.29 13.82 27.62
N TYR A 206 -20.37 12.84 27.69
CA TYR A 206 -19.87 12.30 28.97
C TYR A 206 -19.02 13.32 29.74
N ILE A 207 -18.23 14.15 29.04
CA ILE A 207 -17.39 15.19 29.65
C ILE A 207 -18.23 16.37 30.18
N LEU A 208 -19.34 16.70 29.51
CA LEU A 208 -20.13 17.89 29.82
C LEU A 208 -21.21 17.66 30.89
N ASN A 209 -21.60 16.42 31.18
CA ASN A 209 -22.66 16.15 32.16
C ASN A 209 -22.49 14.83 32.92
N PRO A 210 -21.64 14.77 33.96
CA PRO A 210 -21.33 13.52 34.68
C PRO A 210 -22.46 12.96 35.57
N GLY A 211 -23.63 13.62 35.62
CA GLY A 211 -24.71 13.32 36.58
C GLY A 211 -26.05 12.87 35.98
N GLY A 212 -26.16 12.66 34.67
CA GLY A 212 -27.44 12.41 34.02
C GLY A 212 -27.64 10.98 33.50
N LYS A 213 -28.14 10.07 34.35
CA LYS A 213 -28.91 8.82 34.10
C LYS A 213 -28.39 7.87 32.98
N GLU A 214 -28.18 6.57 33.14
CA GLU A 214 -28.70 5.52 34.03
C GLU A 214 -27.58 4.47 34.17
N ASN A 215 -27.56 3.71 35.27
CA ASN A 215 -26.57 2.66 35.50
C ASN A 215 -26.75 1.51 34.48
N VAL A 216 -26.20 1.66 33.28
CA VAL A 216 -25.80 0.51 32.47
C VAL A 216 -24.50 0.03 33.10
N SER A 217 -24.48 -1.24 33.51
CA SER A 217 -23.29 -1.83 34.11
C SER A 217 -22.17 -1.71 33.10
N VAL A 218 -21.13 -0.92 33.39
CA VAL A 218 -19.92 -0.79 32.56
C VAL A 218 -19.34 -2.17 32.19
N LYS A 219 -19.63 -3.20 32.99
CA LYS A 219 -19.27 -4.59 32.68
C LYS A 219 -20.04 -5.18 31.49
N GLU A 220 -21.32 -4.86 31.35
CA GLU A 220 -22.17 -5.36 30.25
C GLU A 220 -21.77 -4.74 28.92
N GLU A 221 -21.49 -3.43 28.88
CA GLU A 221 -20.96 -2.76 27.67
C GLU A 221 -19.57 -3.30 27.27
N ILE A 222 -18.68 -3.56 28.24
CA ILE A 222 -17.37 -4.18 27.98
C ILE A 222 -17.53 -5.62 27.46
N GLU A 223 -18.48 -6.40 27.97
CA GLU A 223 -18.74 -7.75 27.46
C GLU A 223 -19.38 -7.74 26.07
N GLN A 224 -20.24 -6.77 25.77
CA GLN A 224 -20.81 -6.61 24.44
C GLN A 224 -19.74 -6.24 23.40
N PHE A 225 -18.83 -5.33 23.73
CA PHE A 225 -17.68 -4.99 22.88
C PHE A 225 -16.72 -6.16 22.67
N LYS A 226 -16.45 -6.96 23.71
CA LYS A 226 -15.62 -8.18 23.62
C LYS A 226 -16.28 -9.31 22.84
N THR A 227 -17.60 -9.33 22.76
CA THR A 227 -18.36 -10.35 22.03
C THR A 227 -18.53 -9.96 20.56
N ALA A 228 -18.60 -8.66 20.26
CA ALA A 228 -18.69 -8.11 18.92
C ALA A 228 -17.35 -8.18 18.16
N GLN A 229 -16.22 -8.01 18.86
CA GLN A 229 -14.90 -8.20 18.28
C GLN A 229 -14.50 -9.67 18.47
N GLY A 230 -14.24 -10.38 17.37
CA GLY A 230 -13.74 -11.76 17.40
C GLY A 230 -12.46 -11.91 18.27
N PRO A 231 -12.01 -13.14 18.56
CA PRO A 231 -10.87 -13.36 19.45
C PRO A 231 -9.63 -12.61 18.95
N ILE A 232 -9.14 -11.65 19.75
CA ILE A 232 -7.97 -10.82 19.43
C ILE A 232 -6.75 -11.73 19.21
N LYS A 233 -6.43 -11.96 17.94
CA LYS A 233 -5.28 -12.76 17.54
C LYS A 233 -4.00 -11.98 17.86
N ARG A 234 -2.99 -12.65 18.41
CA ARG A 234 -1.69 -12.02 18.67
C ARG A 234 -1.10 -11.49 17.35
N ARG A 235 -1.02 -10.17 17.21
CA ARG A 235 -0.42 -9.50 16.05
C ARG A 235 1.11 -9.53 16.17
N TRP A 236 1.79 -9.65 15.05
CA TRP A 236 3.25 -9.67 14.95
C TRP A 236 3.70 -8.40 14.22
N TYR A 237 4.31 -7.47 14.95
CA TYR A 237 4.72 -6.17 14.41
C TYR A 237 5.97 -5.66 15.14
N PRO A 238 6.82 -4.86 14.46
CA PRO A 238 7.94 -4.18 15.10
C PRO A 238 7.49 -2.89 15.81
N VAL A 239 8.19 -2.52 16.87
CA VAL A 239 8.06 -1.24 17.57
C VAL A 239 9.42 -0.58 17.63
N ILE A 240 9.49 0.70 17.26
CA ILE A 240 10.75 1.47 17.28
C ILE A 240 10.86 2.19 18.63
N ASP A 241 11.95 1.95 19.33
CA ASP A 241 12.36 2.73 20.49
C ASP A 241 13.18 3.95 20.05
N TYR A 242 12.52 5.10 19.94
CA TYR A 242 13.16 6.34 19.53
C TYR A 242 14.21 6.88 20.51
N SER A 243 14.25 6.38 21.76
CA SER A 243 15.32 6.76 22.69
C SER A 243 16.67 6.12 22.33
N ARG A 244 16.64 4.97 21.64
CA ARG A 244 17.82 4.24 21.18
C ARG A 244 18.09 4.43 19.68
N CYS A 245 17.07 4.75 18.89
CA CYS A 245 17.20 4.90 17.45
C CYS A 245 18.07 6.10 17.07
N THR A 246 19.17 5.87 16.36
CA THR A 246 20.05 6.90 15.79
C THR A 246 19.66 7.32 14.37
N ASN A 247 18.51 6.84 13.86
CA ASN A 247 18.03 7.10 12.49
C ASN A 247 19.00 6.63 11.39
N CYS A 248 19.68 5.50 11.60
CA CYS A 248 20.69 4.93 10.68
C CYS A 248 20.15 4.28 9.39
N MET A 249 18.82 4.13 9.25
CA MET A 249 18.11 3.56 8.08
C MET A 249 18.39 2.09 7.70
N GLU A 250 19.27 1.36 8.41
CA GLU A 250 19.54 -0.04 8.10
C GLU A 250 18.29 -0.95 8.13
N CYS A 251 17.31 -0.61 8.97
CA CYS A 251 16.09 -1.40 9.13
C CYS A 251 15.11 -1.29 7.95
N ILE A 252 15.05 -0.14 7.26
CA ILE A 252 14.24 0.02 6.05
C ILE A 252 14.89 -0.72 4.88
N ASP A 253 16.20 -0.57 4.70
CA ASP A 253 16.95 -1.25 3.64
C ASP A 253 16.93 -2.78 3.79
N PHE A 254 16.96 -3.26 5.02
CA PHE A 254 16.88 -4.69 5.31
C PHE A 254 15.47 -5.28 5.15
N CYS A 255 14.40 -4.47 5.26
CA CYS A 255 13.04 -4.99 5.27
C CYS A 255 12.49 -5.20 3.86
N LEU A 256 12.51 -6.46 3.37
CA LEU A 256 11.90 -6.82 2.09
C LEU A 256 10.35 -6.74 2.07
N PHE A 257 9.71 -6.49 3.21
CA PHE A 257 8.26 -6.51 3.34
C PHE A 257 7.62 -5.11 3.38
N GLY A 258 8.40 -4.03 3.25
CA GLY A 258 7.85 -2.67 3.20
C GLY A 258 7.30 -2.15 4.53
N VAL A 259 7.67 -2.75 5.67
CA VAL A 259 7.10 -2.41 6.99
C VAL A 259 7.50 -1.00 7.46
N TYR A 260 8.65 -0.51 7.01
CA TYR A 260 9.21 0.78 7.43
C TYR A 260 9.09 1.81 6.32
N GLY A 261 8.78 3.04 6.73
CA GLY A 261 8.76 4.22 5.87
C GLY A 261 9.58 5.36 6.48
N VAL A 262 9.64 6.49 5.77
CA VAL A 262 10.27 7.72 6.25
C VAL A 262 9.25 8.86 6.24
N ASP A 263 9.21 9.64 7.31
CA ASP A 263 8.39 10.85 7.39
C ASP A 263 9.00 12.01 6.57
N ASN A 264 8.27 13.12 6.45
CA ASN A 264 8.71 14.37 5.81
C ASN A 264 9.99 14.99 6.41
N LEU A 265 10.41 14.52 7.59
CA LEU A 265 11.63 14.93 8.28
C LEU A 265 12.74 13.88 8.19
N ASP A 266 12.65 12.95 7.23
CA ASP A 266 13.56 11.82 7.02
C ASP A 266 13.75 10.98 8.29
N ARG A 267 12.69 10.81 9.08
CA ARG A 267 12.70 9.97 10.29
C ARG A 267 12.07 8.63 9.99
N ILE A 268 12.75 7.57 10.40
CA ILE A 268 12.23 6.21 10.29
C ILE A 268 10.95 6.05 11.11
N LEU A 269 9.92 5.47 10.50
CA LEU A 269 8.66 5.10 11.16
C LEU A 269 8.19 3.71 10.72
N VAL A 270 7.27 3.13 11.48
CA VAL A 270 6.59 1.89 11.07
C VAL A 270 5.31 2.28 10.36
N GLU A 271 5.29 2.12 9.04
CA GLU A 271 4.16 2.53 8.17
C GLU A 271 3.15 1.39 8.08
N GLU A 272 3.60 0.22 7.63
CA GLU A 272 2.76 -0.95 7.38
C GLU A 272 3.04 -2.06 8.40
N GLN A 273 2.53 -1.90 9.62
CA GLN A 273 2.77 -2.81 10.76
C GLN A 273 2.35 -4.27 10.47
N ASP A 274 1.25 -4.45 9.75
CA ASP A 274 0.67 -5.77 9.44
C ASP A 274 1.38 -6.49 8.27
N ASN A 275 2.19 -5.78 7.47
CA ASN A 275 3.02 -6.39 6.43
C ASN A 275 4.23 -7.14 6.99
N CYS A 276 4.47 -7.05 8.30
CA CYS A 276 5.54 -7.78 8.94
C CYS A 276 5.32 -9.30 8.88
N LYS A 277 6.24 -10.01 8.21
CA LYS A 277 6.20 -11.48 8.16
C LYS A 277 6.18 -12.07 9.56
N LYS A 278 5.11 -12.79 9.89
CA LYS A 278 4.89 -13.47 11.18
C LYS A 278 6.13 -14.24 11.64
N GLY A 279 6.68 -13.84 12.78
CA GLY A 279 7.82 -14.49 13.42
C GLY A 279 9.20 -14.12 12.85
N CYS A 280 9.30 -13.10 11.99
CA CYS A 280 10.59 -12.59 11.48
C CYS A 280 11.13 -11.45 12.37
N PRO A 281 12.22 -11.66 13.14
CA PRO A 281 12.82 -10.61 13.99
C PRO A 281 14.04 -9.95 13.34
N ALA A 282 14.26 -10.14 12.03
CA ALA A 282 15.59 -9.93 11.46
C ALA A 282 16.05 -8.46 11.48
N CYS A 283 15.14 -7.49 11.34
CA CYS A 283 15.43 -6.07 11.52
C CYS A 283 15.87 -5.69 12.95
N SER A 284 15.47 -6.45 13.98
CA SER A 284 16.00 -6.27 15.35
C SER A 284 17.46 -6.69 15.52
N ARG A 285 17.95 -7.59 14.64
CA ARG A 285 19.33 -8.07 14.66
C ARG A 285 20.27 -7.20 13.83
N VAL A 286 19.76 -6.59 12.76
CA VAL A 286 20.55 -5.68 11.92
C VAL A 286 20.69 -4.29 12.55
N CYS A 287 19.76 -3.89 13.43
CA CYS A 287 19.80 -2.59 14.08
C CYS A 287 21.04 -2.45 14.99
N PRO A 288 21.93 -1.47 14.75
CA PRO A 288 23.17 -1.31 15.50
C PRO A 288 22.92 -0.95 16.97
N GLU A 289 21.86 -0.18 17.25
CA GLU A 289 21.47 0.25 18.60
C GLU A 289 20.40 -0.64 19.24
N ASN A 290 20.01 -1.73 18.56
CA ASN A 290 18.94 -2.63 19.00
C ASN A 290 17.61 -1.90 19.32
N ALA A 291 17.32 -0.80 18.62
CA ALA A 291 16.14 0.03 18.83
C ALA A 291 14.82 -0.62 18.36
N ILE A 292 14.89 -1.66 17.52
CA ILE A 292 13.70 -2.36 17.02
C ILE A 292 13.30 -3.49 17.98
N ILE A 293 12.07 -3.43 18.50
CA ILE A 293 11.51 -4.35 19.49
C ILE A 293 10.38 -5.17 18.86
N PHE A 294 10.32 -6.47 19.21
CA PHE A 294 9.18 -7.35 18.93
C PHE A 294 8.59 -7.90 20.24
N PRO A 295 7.50 -7.33 20.78
CA PRO A 295 6.95 -7.70 22.09
C PRO A 295 6.58 -9.19 22.22
N GLY A 296 6.20 -9.83 21.11
CA GLY A 296 5.81 -11.25 21.07
C GLY A 296 6.96 -12.24 20.85
N HIS A 297 8.21 -11.78 20.77
CA HIS A 297 9.34 -12.66 20.47
C HIS A 297 9.82 -13.42 21.71
N LYS A 298 10.31 -14.66 21.51
CA LYS A 298 10.74 -15.55 22.61
C LYS A 298 12.01 -15.08 23.32
N THR A 299 12.88 -14.37 22.62
CA THR A 299 14.15 -13.88 23.15
C THR A 299 13.95 -12.52 23.84
N PRO A 300 14.30 -12.37 25.13
CA PRO A 300 14.04 -11.16 25.90
C PRO A 300 14.74 -9.91 25.33
N ALA A 301 15.95 -10.07 24.79
CA ALA A 301 16.70 -9.02 24.11
C ALA A 301 15.96 -8.40 22.90
N ILE A 302 15.23 -9.23 22.15
CA ILE A 302 14.44 -8.78 20.99
C ILE A 302 13.07 -8.26 21.44
N ALA A 303 12.55 -8.76 22.57
CA ALA A 303 11.30 -8.31 23.17
C ALA A 303 11.43 -6.99 23.96
N GLY A 304 12.61 -6.37 23.97
CA GLY A 304 12.84 -5.06 24.60
C GLY A 304 13.05 -5.13 26.11
N ALA A 305 13.42 -6.29 26.67
CA ALA A 305 13.82 -6.38 28.06
C ALA A 305 15.20 -5.74 28.29
N ASP A 306 15.36 -5.03 29.40
CA ASP A 306 16.64 -4.42 29.80
C ASP A 306 17.69 -5.51 30.07
N GLY A 307 18.71 -5.58 29.21
CA GLY A 307 19.79 -6.55 29.31
C GLY A 307 20.83 -6.37 28.21
N GLU A 308 22.06 -6.79 28.48
CA GLU A 308 23.18 -6.69 27.55
C GLU A 308 22.91 -7.57 26.31
N VAL A 309 22.74 -6.96 25.15
CA VAL A 309 22.60 -7.61 23.83
C VAL A 309 23.95 -8.20 23.33
N ALA A 310 24.81 -8.60 24.27
CA ALA A 310 26.15 -9.12 24.04
C ALA A 310 26.06 -10.60 23.63
N GLY A 311 25.81 -10.87 22.35
CA GLY A 311 26.00 -12.22 21.81
C GLY A 311 25.29 -12.58 20.50
N LEU A 312 24.51 -11.68 19.89
CA LEU A 312 23.74 -11.98 18.67
C LEU A 312 24.01 -11.06 17.49
N LYS A 313 24.91 -10.07 17.64
CA LYS A 313 25.38 -9.26 16.52
C LYS A 313 26.37 -10.12 15.72
N ILE A 314 25.94 -10.56 14.55
CA ILE A 314 26.80 -11.23 13.58
C ILE A 314 27.78 -10.16 13.11
N ASP A 315 29.02 -10.23 13.58
CA ASP A 315 30.08 -9.37 13.09
C ASP A 315 30.45 -9.86 11.67
N LEU A 316 29.93 -9.16 10.67
CA LEU A 316 30.17 -9.47 9.26
C LEU A 316 31.68 -9.52 8.97
N SER A 317 32.50 -8.73 9.66
CA SER A 317 33.97 -8.71 9.52
C SER A 317 34.58 -10.08 9.83
N LYS A 318 34.09 -10.75 10.89
CA LYS A 318 34.55 -12.09 11.29
C LYS A 318 34.04 -13.18 10.35
N LEU A 319 32.87 -12.97 9.73
CA LEU A 319 32.30 -13.92 8.77
C LEU A 319 33.05 -13.93 7.43
N PHE A 320 33.60 -12.78 7.01
CA PHE A 320 34.37 -12.63 5.77
C PHE A 320 35.89 -12.76 5.96
N GLY A 321 36.35 -13.35 7.07
CA GLY A 321 37.76 -13.67 7.28
C GLY A 321 38.61 -12.54 7.86
N GLY A 322 37.99 -11.47 8.35
CA GLY A 322 38.66 -10.50 9.22
C GLY A 322 39.03 -11.16 10.54
N GLY A 323 40.28 -11.01 10.97
CA GLY A 323 40.72 -11.44 12.30
C GLY A 323 40.02 -10.67 13.43
N ASP A 324 40.40 -10.94 14.69
CA ASP A 324 39.83 -10.30 15.89
C ASP A 324 40.07 -8.78 16.01
N GLY A 325 40.53 -8.11 14.95
CA GLY A 325 40.79 -6.67 14.92
C GLY A 325 39.65 -5.86 14.30
N ASP A 326 39.62 -4.56 14.60
CA ASP A 326 38.67 -3.61 14.01
C ASP A 326 38.80 -3.61 12.47
N GLY A 327 37.66 -3.61 11.75
CA GLY A 327 37.66 -3.66 10.27
C GLY A 327 38.43 -2.52 9.61
N VAL A 328 38.51 -1.37 10.30
CA VAL A 328 39.34 -0.23 9.93
C VAL A 328 40.84 -0.60 9.89
N ASP A 329 41.30 -1.37 10.86
CA ASP A 329 42.71 -1.71 11.02
C ASP A 329 43.14 -2.73 9.95
N LEU A 330 42.22 -3.64 9.61
CA LEU A 330 42.42 -4.54 8.48
C LEU A 330 42.53 -3.77 7.16
N ALA A 331 41.61 -2.82 6.91
CA ALA A 331 41.63 -2.01 5.69
C ALA A 331 42.89 -1.14 5.58
N VAL A 332 43.35 -0.55 6.68
CA VAL A 332 44.60 0.22 6.72
C VAL A 332 45.79 -0.68 6.41
N ARG A 333 45.84 -1.89 6.98
CA ARG A 333 46.92 -2.85 6.75
C ARG A 333 46.95 -3.32 5.29
N GLU A 334 45.80 -3.62 4.70
CA GLU A 334 45.72 -4.02 3.29
C GLU A 334 46.14 -2.89 2.36
N ARG A 335 45.63 -1.67 2.56
CA ARG A 335 46.03 -0.50 1.79
C ARG A 335 47.54 -0.23 1.89
N ASP A 336 48.09 -0.26 3.09
CA ASP A 336 49.51 0.03 3.31
C ASP A 336 50.41 -1.09 2.76
N ALA A 337 49.93 -2.34 2.70
CA ALA A 337 50.62 -3.44 2.02
C ALA A 337 50.69 -3.22 0.50
N GLU A 338 49.59 -2.78 -0.12
CA GLU A 338 49.56 -2.43 -1.56
C GLU A 338 50.42 -1.20 -1.86
N LEU A 339 50.41 -0.17 -0.99
CA LEU A 339 51.30 0.98 -1.14
C LEU A 339 52.78 0.58 -1.11
N MET A 340 53.16 -0.34 -0.21
CA MET A 340 54.52 -0.88 -0.18
C MET A 340 54.86 -1.70 -1.42
N ALA A 341 53.91 -2.48 -1.96
CA ALA A 341 54.11 -3.23 -3.20
C ALA A 341 54.35 -2.29 -4.40
N ASP A 342 53.69 -1.13 -4.42
CA ASP A 342 53.88 -0.06 -5.40
C ASP A 342 55.11 0.84 -5.13
N GLY A 343 55.88 0.57 -4.07
CA GLY A 343 57.07 1.35 -3.70
C GLY A 343 56.79 2.71 -3.06
N ARG A 344 55.61 2.90 -2.47
CA ARG A 344 55.17 4.10 -1.77
C ARG A 344 55.23 3.91 -0.25
N ASP A 345 55.35 5.01 0.50
CA ASP A 345 55.38 4.98 1.96
C ASP A 345 54.01 4.63 2.57
N MET A 346 54.04 3.93 3.71
CA MET A 346 52.85 3.60 4.49
C MET A 346 52.22 4.86 5.07
N VAL A 347 50.89 4.90 5.08
CA VAL A 347 50.12 6.06 5.52
C VAL A 347 49.49 5.85 6.90
N GLY A 348 49.24 4.60 7.29
CA GLY A 348 48.63 4.24 8.58
C GLY A 348 47.25 4.88 8.77
N LYS A 349 46.81 5.02 10.03
CA LYS A 349 45.50 5.60 10.36
C LYS A 349 45.43 7.13 10.18
N THR A 350 46.51 7.77 9.75
CA THR A 350 46.65 9.24 9.83
C THR A 350 45.95 10.00 8.69
N ILE A 351 45.74 9.37 7.53
CA ILE A 351 45.11 10.02 6.37
C ILE A 351 43.89 9.22 5.92
N GLY A 352 42.74 9.92 5.83
CA GLY A 352 41.49 9.40 5.22
C GLY A 352 40.47 8.80 6.19
N LEU A 353 40.76 8.78 7.49
CA LEU A 353 39.92 8.17 8.54
C LEU A 353 39.25 9.22 9.44
N ALA A 354 38.79 10.33 8.86
CA ALA A 354 37.97 11.28 9.60
C ALA A 354 36.61 10.63 9.94
N ASP A 355 36.20 10.74 11.20
CA ASP A 355 34.88 10.32 11.68
C ASP A 355 33.78 10.95 10.82
N ARG A 356 33.03 10.12 10.09
CA ARG A 356 31.88 10.57 9.29
C ARG A 356 30.73 11.11 10.17
N HIS A 357 30.74 10.82 11.48
CA HIS A 357 29.69 11.17 12.42
C HIS A 357 30.18 11.97 13.63
N ASN A 358 30.78 13.13 13.37
CA ASN A 358 30.75 14.21 14.36
C ASN A 358 30.29 15.52 13.72
N SER A 359 29.11 15.48 13.09
CA SER A 359 28.39 16.68 12.63
C SER A 359 28.02 17.62 13.79
N THR A 360 28.12 17.18 15.05
CA THR A 360 28.00 18.04 16.24
C THR A 360 29.29 18.79 16.60
N LYS A 361 30.44 18.39 16.03
CA LYS A 361 31.74 19.07 16.21
C LYS A 361 32.21 19.81 14.95
N ARG A 362 31.30 20.16 14.04
CA ARG A 362 31.58 21.10 12.94
C ARG A 362 31.19 22.55 13.26
N CYS A 363 30.69 22.82 14.47
CA CYS A 363 30.35 24.17 14.92
C CYS A 363 31.41 24.83 15.81
N ARG A 364 32.62 24.27 15.94
CA ARG A 364 33.75 24.95 16.60
C ARG A 364 35.11 24.34 16.22
N GLY A 365 35.42 24.31 14.93
CA GLY A 365 36.82 24.27 14.50
C GLY A 365 37.48 25.61 14.80
N GLU A 366 38.80 25.62 15.08
CA GLU A 366 39.57 26.85 15.02
C GLU A 366 39.49 27.37 13.58
N ARG A 367 39.15 28.66 13.41
CA ARG A 367 39.02 29.30 12.09
C ARG A 367 40.27 29.00 11.26
N ASP A 368 40.07 28.51 10.05
CA ASP A 368 41.15 28.27 9.10
C ASP A 368 41.18 29.35 8.01
N GLU A 369 42.24 29.32 7.19
CA GLU A 369 42.43 30.30 6.10
C GLU A 369 41.28 30.30 5.09
N LEU A 370 40.52 29.19 5.01
CA LEU A 370 39.42 29.05 4.07
C LEU A 370 38.16 29.77 4.58
N ASP A 371 37.93 29.75 5.90
CA ASP A 371 36.89 30.53 6.55
C ASP A 371 37.13 32.05 6.36
N ASP A 372 38.38 32.51 6.47
CA ASP A 372 38.74 33.92 6.27
C ASP A 372 38.55 34.36 4.80
N LEU A 373 38.86 33.49 3.84
CA LEU A 373 38.62 33.76 2.41
C LEU A 373 37.12 33.78 2.06
N MET A 374 36.31 32.93 2.69
CA MET A 374 34.84 32.94 2.54
C MET A 374 34.25 34.25 3.06
N ASP A 375 34.68 34.70 4.24
CA ASP A 375 34.24 35.97 4.82
C ASP A 375 34.67 37.17 3.94
N GLU A 376 35.88 37.12 3.36
CA GLU A 376 36.36 38.15 2.43
C GLU A 376 35.51 38.16 1.15
N LEU A 377 35.13 37.00 0.61
CA LEU A 377 34.28 36.87 -0.56
C LEU A 377 32.85 37.40 -0.30
N ASP A 378 32.27 37.08 0.85
CA ASP A 378 30.96 37.60 1.27
C ASP A 378 31.02 39.12 1.50
N SER A 379 32.15 39.65 1.99
CA SER A 379 32.36 41.09 2.15
C SER A 379 32.49 41.86 0.84
N LEU A 380 32.89 41.18 -0.24
CA LEU A 380 33.00 41.76 -1.59
C LEU A 380 31.63 41.85 -2.29
N GLY A 381 30.59 41.20 -1.76
CA GLY A 381 29.20 41.37 -2.19
C GLY A 381 28.94 41.08 -3.68
N ILE A 382 29.71 40.15 -4.27
CA ILE A 382 29.64 39.76 -5.69
C ILE A 382 28.81 38.50 -5.86
#